data_AF-A0A3C1GIM4-F1
#
_entry.id   AF-A0A3C1GIM4-F1
#
_cell.length_a   1.000
_cell.length_b   1.000
_cell.length_c   1.000
_cell.angle_alpha   90.00
_cell.angle_beta   90.00
_cell.angle_gamma   90.00
#
_symmetry.space_group_name_H-M   'P 1'
#
loop_
_entity.id
_entity.type
_entity.pdbx_description
1 polymer ?
#
loop_
_entity_poly.entity_id
_entity_poly.type
_entity_poly.pdbx_seq_one_letter_code
_entity_poly.pdbx_strand_id
1 'polypeptide(L)'
;MFASTQTARLSVFAALKGRNYCLYWFGLVFYNTFYLMHVSTSLQQHVPDHLRGRVMSLYSLCWNLLPLGGLLAGALAAAVDARFAVLFGGAMVAANALLLLTSWRLRALPRKTP
;
A
#
# COMPACT_ATOMS: atom_id res chain seq x y z
N MET A 1 21.18 21.28 5.90
CA MET A 1 20.48 20.01 5.59
C MET A 1 20.11 19.18 6.83
N PHE A 2 20.78 19.32 7.99
CA PHE A 2 20.43 18.62 9.24
C PHE A 2 19.26 19.24 10.06
N ALA A 3 18.80 20.45 9.71
CA ALA A 3 17.77 21.18 10.46
C ALA A 3 16.31 20.79 10.08
N SER A 4 16.07 20.34 8.85
CA SER A 4 14.73 19.95 8.37
C SER A 4 14.29 18.56 8.89
N THR A 5 15.24 17.66 9.13
CA THR A 5 15.00 16.33 9.71
C THR A 5 14.68 16.37 11.20
N GLN A 6 15.22 17.35 11.93
CA GLN A 6 14.95 17.54 13.37
C GLN A 6 13.59 18.19 13.62
N THR A 7 13.18 19.13 12.77
CA THR A 7 11.83 19.74 12.80
C THR A 7 10.75 18.74 12.38
N ALA A 8 11.00 17.87 11.39
CA ALA A 8 10.08 16.78 11.05
C ALA A 8 9.89 15.79 12.22
N ARG A 9 10.98 15.37 12.88
CA ARG A 9 10.92 14.53 14.09
C ARG A 9 10.13 15.21 15.22
N LEU A 10 10.38 16.49 15.48
CA LEU A 10 9.64 17.25 16.50
C LEU A 10 8.18 17.46 16.14
N SER A 11 7.82 17.59 14.85
CA SER A 11 6.42 17.73 14.42
C SER A 11 5.61 16.44 14.60
N VAL A 12 6.20 15.27 14.38
CA VAL A 12 5.55 13.97 14.63
C VAL A 12 5.33 13.76 16.13
N PHE A 13 6.35 14.03 16.96
CA PHE A 13 6.23 13.93 18.42
C PHE A 13 5.31 15.00 19.03
N ALA A 14 5.30 16.21 18.47
CA ALA A 14 4.37 17.28 18.90
C ALA A 14 2.93 16.99 18.47
N ALA A 15 2.73 16.37 17.30
CA ALA A 15 1.40 15.94 16.84
C ALA A 15 0.80 14.86 17.75
N LEU A 16 1.62 13.96 18.32
CA LEU A 16 1.14 12.96 19.29
C LEU A 16 0.54 13.57 20.58
N LYS A 17 0.87 14.83 20.91
CA LYS A 17 0.40 15.50 22.13
C LYS A 17 -1.09 15.87 22.07
N GLY A 18 -1.70 15.93 20.89
CA GLY A 18 -3.13 16.21 20.72
C GLY A 18 -3.98 14.94 20.78
N ARG A 19 -5.01 14.90 21.65
CA ARG A 19 -5.94 13.76 21.79
C ARG A 19 -6.53 13.30 20.44
N ASN A 20 -6.86 14.24 19.55
CA ASN A 20 -7.45 13.95 18.23
C ASN A 20 -6.42 13.37 17.25
N TYR A 21 -5.16 13.82 17.32
CA TYR A 21 -4.08 13.31 16.48
C TYR A 21 -3.64 11.91 16.91
N CYS A 22 -3.62 11.63 18.21
CA CYS A 22 -3.33 10.29 18.72
C CYS A 22 -4.37 9.26 18.23
N LEU A 23 -5.66 9.62 18.27
CA LEU A 23 -6.74 8.78 17.71
C LEU A 23 -6.60 8.59 16.19
N TYR A 24 -6.24 9.64 15.45
CA TYR A 24 -5.98 9.54 14.01
C TYR A 24 -4.85 8.57 13.69
N TRP A 25 -3.70 8.70 14.38
CA TRP A 25 -2.55 7.81 14.19
C TRP A 25 -2.87 6.37 14.56
N PHE A 26 -3.59 6.16 15.68
CA PHE A 26 -4.01 4.83 16.09
C PHE A 26 -4.94 4.19 15.04
N GLY A 27 -5.94 4.92 14.56
CA GLY A 27 -6.85 4.45 13.53
C GLY A 27 -6.13 4.14 12.21
N LEU A 28 -5.20 5.00 11.80
CA LEU A 28 -4.41 4.82 10.58
C LEU A 28 -3.55 3.55 10.63
N VAL A 29 -2.81 3.36 11.74
CA VAL A 29 -1.92 2.19 11.92
C VAL A 29 -2.73 0.90 12.06
N PHE A 30 -3.84 0.96 12.80
CA PHE A 30 -4.75 -0.17 12.96
C PHE A 30 -5.32 -0.60 11.60
N TYR A 31 -5.86 0.35 10.83
CA TYR A 31 -6.40 0.09 9.50
C TYR A 31 -5.35 -0.51 8.56
N ASN A 32 -4.15 0.07 8.52
CA ASN A 32 -3.06 -0.42 7.68
C ASN A 32 -2.69 -1.87 8.03
N THR A 33 -2.46 -2.15 9.32
CA THR A 33 -2.05 -3.48 9.78
C THR A 33 -3.13 -4.54 9.53
N PHE A 34 -4.39 -4.20 9.82
CA PHE A 34 -5.52 -5.08 9.58
C PHE A 34 -5.67 -5.43 8.10
N TYR A 35 -5.55 -4.44 7.21
CA TYR A 35 -5.57 -4.65 5.77
C TYR A 35 -4.46 -5.61 5.30
N LEU A 36 -3.23 -5.43 5.78
CA LEU A 36 -2.10 -6.30 5.42
C LEU A 36 -2.28 -7.74 5.92
N MET A 37 -2.79 -7.91 7.14
CA MET A 37 -3.12 -9.22 7.69
C MET A 37 -4.24 -9.90 6.89
N HIS A 38 -5.27 -9.14 6.53
CA HIS A 38 -6.38 -9.65 5.74
C HIS A 38 -5.92 -10.13 4.35
N VAL A 39 -5.12 -9.32 3.65
CA VAL A 39 -4.59 -9.66 2.31
C VAL A 39 -3.71 -10.92 2.38
N SER A 40 -2.77 -10.97 3.33
CA SER A 40 -1.86 -12.11 3.45
C SER A 40 -2.56 -13.40 3.86
N THR A 41 -3.59 -13.32 4.71
CA THR A 41 -4.42 -14.47 5.10
C THR A 41 -5.30 -14.94 3.94
N SER A 42 -5.98 -14.02 3.26
CA SER A 42 -6.81 -14.35 2.09
C SER A 42 -5.98 -15.03 1.00
N LEU A 43 -4.77 -14.54 0.75
CA LEU A 43 -3.86 -15.13 -0.21
C LEU A 43 -3.47 -16.56 0.20
N GLN A 44 -3.21 -16.81 1.48
CA GLN A 44 -2.89 -18.16 1.97
C GLN A 44 -4.08 -19.13 1.90
N GLN A 45 -5.32 -18.65 2.09
CA GLN A 45 -6.52 -19.49 2.03
C GLN A 45 -6.92 -19.89 0.60
N HIS A 46 -6.60 -19.05 -0.40
CA HIS A 46 -6.99 -19.30 -1.80
C HIS A 46 -5.89 -19.98 -2.62
N VAL A 47 -4.65 -20.05 -2.13
CA VAL A 47 -3.52 -20.66 -2.85
C VAL A 47 -3.34 -22.12 -2.44
N PRO A 48 -3.34 -23.07 -3.38
CA PRO A 48 -3.12 -24.49 -3.08
C PRO A 48 -1.70 -24.76 -2.57
N ASP A 49 -1.54 -25.72 -1.67
CA ASP A 49 -0.31 -25.91 -0.87
C ASP A 49 0.99 -26.03 -1.69
N HIS A 50 0.94 -26.64 -2.87
CA HIS A 50 2.09 -26.80 -3.76
C HIS A 50 2.56 -25.48 -4.42
N LEU A 51 1.75 -24.42 -4.41
CA LEU A 51 2.09 -23.11 -4.97
C LEU A 51 2.27 -22.01 -3.91
N ARG A 52 1.99 -22.30 -2.63
CA ARG A 52 2.04 -21.29 -1.55
C ARG A 52 3.39 -20.58 -1.49
N GLY A 53 4.49 -21.31 -1.59
CA GLY A 53 5.84 -20.73 -1.60
C GLY A 53 6.10 -19.80 -2.79
N ARG A 54 5.61 -20.16 -3.99
CA ARG A 54 5.79 -19.36 -5.21
C ARG A 54 4.96 -18.08 -5.18
N VAL A 55 3.68 -18.18 -4.81
CA VAL A 55 2.79 -17.00 -4.74
C VAL A 55 3.24 -16.05 -3.64
N MET A 56 3.63 -16.57 -2.47
CA MET A 56 4.11 -15.74 -1.38
C MET A 56 5.46 -15.08 -1.70
N SER A 57 6.34 -15.73 -2.48
CA SER A 57 7.59 -15.12 -2.96
C SER A 57 7.31 -13.93 -3.91
N LEU A 58 6.37 -14.07 -4.84
CA LEU A 58 5.93 -12.96 -5.69
C LEU A 58 5.29 -11.83 -4.88
N TYR A 59 4.47 -12.16 -3.87
CA TYR A 59 3.91 -11.18 -2.95
C TYR A 59 5.01 -10.39 -2.23
N SER A 60 6.03 -11.07 -1.71
CA SER A 60 7.20 -10.42 -1.10
C SER A 60 8.01 -9.60 -2.10
N LEU A 61 8.14 -10.03 -3.35
CA LEU A 61 8.80 -9.25 -4.40
C LEU A 61 8.08 -7.92 -4.66
N CYS A 62 6.75 -7.94 -4.73
CA CYS A 62 5.95 -6.71 -4.84
C CYS A 62 6.24 -5.75 -3.68
N TRP A 63 6.37 -6.27 -2.46
CA TRP A 63 6.75 -5.47 -1.29
C TRP A 63 8.14 -4.84 -1.39
N ASN A 64 9.09 -5.55 -1.98
CA ASN A 64 10.44 -5.04 -2.20
C ASN A 64 10.52 -4.01 -3.35
N LEU A 65 9.53 -3.98 -4.25
CA LEU A 65 9.45 -2.99 -5.33
C LEU A 65 8.85 -1.65 -4.89
N LEU A 66 8.26 -1.54 -3.70
CA LEU A 66 7.76 -0.25 -3.17
C LEU A 66 8.81 0.88 -3.22
N PRO A 67 10.05 0.71 -2.71
CA PRO A 67 11.06 1.77 -2.78
C PRO A 67 11.42 2.15 -4.22
N LEU A 68 11.39 1.20 -5.16
CA LEU A 68 11.61 1.48 -6.58
C LEU A 68 10.47 2.33 -7.15
N GLY A 69 9.22 2.03 -6.81
CA GLY A 69 8.07 2.86 -7.18
C GLY A 69 8.17 4.27 -6.60
N GLY A 70 8.61 4.40 -5.34
CA GLY A 70 8.88 5.68 -4.70
C GLY A 70 9.99 6.48 -5.39
N LEU A 71 11.07 5.82 -5.82
CA LEU A 71 12.16 6.44 -6.57
C LEU A 71 11.68 6.97 -7.93
N LEU A 72 10.93 6.16 -8.68
CA LEU A 72 10.37 6.55 -9.97
C LEU A 72 9.38 7.72 -9.82
N ALA A 73 8.50 7.65 -8.82
CA ALA A 73 7.56 8.73 -8.51
C ALA A 73 8.28 10.02 -8.10
N GLY A 74 9.35 9.91 -7.29
CA GLY A 74 10.18 11.04 -6.87
C GLY A 74 10.97 11.66 -8.03
N ALA A 75 11.54 10.83 -8.91
CA ALA A 75 12.22 11.29 -10.12
C ALA A 75 11.26 12.00 -11.08
N LEU A 76 10.06 11.45 -11.27
CA LEU A 76 9.00 12.08 -12.07
C LEU A 76 8.54 13.41 -11.46
N ALA A 77 8.41 13.47 -10.12
CA ALA A 77 8.06 14.69 -9.40
C ALA A 77 9.14 15.78 -9.54
N ALA A 78 10.42 15.39 -9.58
CA ALA A 78 11.53 16.31 -9.77
C ALA A 78 11.68 16.79 -11.22
N ALA A 79 11.34 15.94 -12.19
CA ALA A 79 11.46 16.27 -13.61
C ALA A 79 10.30 17.13 -14.16
N VAL A 80 9.08 16.90 -13.68
CA VAL A 80 7.87 17.58 -14.19
C VAL A 80 7.27 18.47 -13.10
N ASP A 81 6.58 17.85 -12.14
CA ASP A 81 5.98 18.51 -10.98
C ASP A 81 5.44 17.44 -10.02
N ALA A 82 5.41 17.76 -8.71
CA ALA A 82 4.88 16.86 -7.70
C ALA A 82 3.39 16.55 -7.90
N ARG A 83 2.57 17.52 -8.34
CA ARG A 83 1.14 17.32 -8.57
C ARG A 83 0.90 16.36 -9.73
N PHE A 84 1.68 16.48 -10.79
CA PHE A 84 1.59 15.59 -11.94
C PHE A 84 1.96 14.15 -11.54
N ALA A 85 3.04 13.97 -10.76
CA ALA A 85 3.45 12.64 -10.29
C ALA A 85 2.37 11.97 -9.41
N VAL A 86 1.72 12.74 -8.52
CA VAL A 86 0.63 12.23 -7.67
C VAL A 86 -0.61 11.90 -8.50
N LEU A 87 -1.00 12.76 -9.44
CA LEU A 87 -2.14 12.49 -10.34
C LEU A 87 -1.90 11.25 -11.19
N PHE A 88 -0.71 11.10 -11.75
CA PHE A 88 -0.34 9.96 -12.57
C PHE A 88 -0.37 8.66 -11.75
N GLY A 89 0.28 8.64 -10.57
CA GLY A 89 0.26 7.48 -9.69
C GLY A 89 -1.16 7.13 -9.23
N GLY A 90 -1.95 8.12 -8.83
CA GLY A 90 -3.35 7.95 -8.46
C GLY A 90 -4.20 7.40 -9.60
N ALA A 91 -4.01 7.89 -10.83
CA ALA A 91 -4.70 7.41 -12.02
C ALA A 91 -4.34 5.95 -12.33
N MET A 92 -3.08 5.54 -12.18
CA MET A 92 -2.69 4.14 -12.35
C MET A 92 -3.36 3.22 -11.33
N VAL A 93 -3.42 3.62 -10.05
CA VAL A 93 -4.12 2.84 -9.01
C VAL A 93 -5.62 2.78 -9.28
N ALA A 94 -6.25 3.89 -9.67
CA ALA A 94 -7.66 3.94 -10.01
C ALA A 94 -7.98 3.06 -11.23
N ALA A 95 -7.13 3.09 -12.26
CA ALA A 95 -7.25 2.21 -13.43
C ALA A 95 -7.14 0.74 -13.03
N ASN A 96 -6.17 0.37 -12.19
CA ASN A 96 -6.04 -1.00 -11.69
C ASN A 96 -7.27 -1.43 -10.87
N ALA A 97 -7.79 -0.56 -10.00
CA ALA A 97 -9.02 -0.83 -9.25
C ALA A 97 -10.22 -1.02 -10.19
N LEU A 98 -10.35 -0.17 -11.22
CA LEU A 98 -11.42 -0.29 -12.21
C LEU A 98 -11.31 -1.57 -13.04
N LEU A 99 -10.10 -1.96 -13.45
CA LEU A 99 -9.84 -3.23 -14.13
C LEU A 99 -10.24 -4.42 -13.26
N LEU A 100 -9.88 -4.41 -11.98
CA LEU A 100 -10.29 -5.46 -11.04
C LEU A 100 -11.81 -5.51 -10.88
N LEU A 101 -12.47 -4.36 -10.75
CA LEU A 101 -13.92 -4.27 -10.61
C LEU A 101 -14.68 -4.74 -11.87
N THR A 102 -14.18 -4.37 -13.05
CA THR A 102 -14.74 -4.76 -14.37
C THR A 102 -14.40 -6.18 -14.76
N SER A 103 -13.34 -6.77 -14.19
CA SER A 103 -12.97 -8.18 -14.36
C SER A 103 -13.87 -9.15 -13.57
N TRP A 104 -15.20 -9.00 -13.66
CA TRP A 104 -16.22 -9.91 -13.10
C TRP A 104 -15.94 -11.42 -13.32
N ARG A 105 -15.07 -11.77 -14.27
CA ARG A 105 -14.45 -13.09 -14.46
C ARG A 105 -13.72 -13.66 -13.23
N LEU A 106 -13.13 -12.85 -12.34
CA LEU A 106 -12.54 -13.35 -11.09
C LEU A 106 -13.60 -13.60 -9.99
N ARG A 107 -14.78 -12.97 -10.09
CA ARG A 107 -15.93 -13.26 -9.20
C ARG A 107 -16.66 -14.54 -9.60
N ALA A 108 -16.38 -15.08 -10.78
CA ALA A 108 -16.97 -16.31 -11.29
C ALA A 108 -16.15 -17.57 -10.96
N LEU A 109 -15.02 -17.45 -10.25
CA LEU A 109 -14.34 -18.62 -9.71
C LEU A 109 -15.21 -19.21 -8.58
N PRO A 110 -15.66 -20.47 -8.69
CA PRO A 110 -16.39 -21.13 -7.63
C PRO A 110 -15.53 -21.06 -6.37
N ARG A 111 -16.02 -20.38 -5.34
CA ARG A 111 -15.46 -20.50 -3.99
C ARG A 111 -15.47 -21.99 -3.68
N LYS A 112 -14.30 -22.63 -3.63
CA LYS A 112 -14.18 -23.87 -2.85
C LYS A 112 -14.39 -23.45 -1.40
N THR A 113 -15.66 -23.49 -0.99
CA THR A 113 -16.07 -23.61 0.39
C THR A 113 -15.35 -24.81 0.98
N PRO A 114 -14.65 -24.68 2.13
CA PRO A 114 -14.56 -25.82 3.03
C PRO A 114 -15.96 -26.22 3.49
#